data_AF-A0A955Z9H3-F1
#
_entry.id   AF-A0A955Z9H3-F1
#
_cell.length_a   1.000
_cell.length_b   1.000
_cell.length_c   1.000
_cell.angle_alpha   90.00
_cell.angle_beta   90.00
_cell.angle_gamma   90.00
#
_symmetry.space_group_name_H-M   'P 1'
#
loop_
_entity.id
_entity.type
_entity.pdbx_description
1 polymer ?
#
loop_
_entity_poly.entity_id
_entity_poly.type
_entity_poly.pdbx_seq_one_letter_code
_entity_poly.pdbx_strand_id
1 'polypeptide(L)'
;MRTRTGLVSSLAGGTLAVALAWLAQSCGGSTETPPQAEAGTDSAAAEAATDAPTTVADATADVTLVDADAEDPCWRQFTKIVNDHPDLAEFPIPSPPAAALPRPASYDASTEAGTVYDNVTRLTWLPSSTDYMYRGDAGAQCDGLDASLPSRLELSTIENWTNADADAPGIDPVFGATAQDYYWTSSKDATRANFWWIVSFQSLGWAATVAEDVPPTQYYARCVRRPPPDPNAPAHRYEVSELCGRVRDVRAHLEWERAAGSAGPYLAGVAHCDTLNADAGISSDAGAGKWRIPSYGELMSLVLTSRESPAIDTRAFVAENGVYWTSTNPTGFTNFKAVIRFSDGDATDVRAATAASVYTRCVRDLP
;
A
#
# COMPACT_ATOMS: atom_id res chain seq x y z
N MET A 1 -81.30 6.73 35.21
CA MET A 1 -81.41 8.07 34.59
C MET A 1 -80.24 8.25 33.62
N ARG A 2 -80.56 8.31 32.33
CA ARG A 2 -79.88 8.95 31.18
C ARG A 2 -78.33 9.01 31.09
N THR A 3 -77.82 8.26 30.10
CA THR A 3 -76.90 8.64 28.99
C THR A 3 -75.58 9.36 29.27
N ARG A 4 -74.47 8.83 28.75
CA ARG A 4 -73.87 9.29 27.47
C ARG A 4 -72.73 8.39 26.96
N THR A 5 -72.78 8.20 25.64
CA THR A 5 -71.86 7.55 24.71
C THR A 5 -70.60 8.39 24.46
N GLY A 6 -69.48 7.75 24.12
CA GLY A 6 -68.31 8.40 23.52
C GLY A 6 -67.12 7.45 23.33
N LEU A 7 -66.81 7.13 22.07
CA LEU A 7 -65.68 6.33 21.60
C LEU A 7 -64.31 6.95 21.96
N VAL A 8 -63.28 6.11 22.18
CA VAL A 8 -61.89 6.41 21.82
C VAL A 8 -61.17 5.18 21.25
N SER A 9 -60.50 5.48 20.14
CA SER A 9 -59.59 4.77 19.24
C SER A 9 -58.47 3.93 19.89
N SER A 10 -58.12 2.81 19.25
CA SER A 10 -56.89 2.03 19.49
C SER A 10 -55.94 2.20 18.30
N LEU A 11 -54.71 2.66 18.57
CA LEU A 11 -53.58 2.71 17.62
C LEU A 11 -52.70 1.46 17.84
N ALA A 12 -52.48 0.68 16.79
CA ALA A 12 -51.47 -0.38 16.75
C ALA A 12 -50.44 -0.02 15.67
N GLY A 13 -49.16 -0.10 16.04
CA GLY A 13 -48.02 0.26 15.21
C GLY A 13 -47.74 -0.76 14.09
N GLY A 14 -47.26 -0.23 12.97
CA GLY A 14 -46.82 -1.02 11.81
C GLY A 14 -45.30 -0.96 11.65
N THR A 15 -44.66 -2.13 11.72
CA THR A 15 -43.33 -2.43 11.19
C THR A 15 -43.42 -2.68 9.68
N LEU A 16 -42.56 -2.04 8.89
CA LEU A 16 -42.42 -2.29 7.45
C LEU A 16 -41.21 -3.19 7.19
N ALA A 17 -41.48 -4.40 6.69
CA ALA A 17 -40.54 -5.23 5.97
C ALA A 17 -41.08 -5.38 4.55
N VAL A 18 -40.26 -5.13 3.52
CA VAL A 18 -40.62 -5.38 2.13
C VAL A 18 -39.69 -6.47 1.60
N ALA A 19 -40.29 -7.63 1.31
CA ALA A 19 -39.66 -8.75 0.64
C ALA A 19 -39.94 -8.66 -0.87
N LEU A 20 -38.91 -8.90 -1.69
CA LEU A 20 -39.01 -9.10 -3.13
C LEU A 20 -39.68 -10.45 -3.43
N ALA A 21 -40.64 -10.47 -4.35
CA ALA A 21 -41.20 -11.67 -4.95
C ALA A 21 -40.94 -11.69 -6.46
N TRP A 22 -40.29 -12.76 -6.90
CA TRP A 22 -40.16 -13.19 -8.30
C TRP A 22 -41.39 -14.01 -8.71
N LEU A 23 -41.85 -13.86 -9.96
CA LEU A 23 -42.69 -14.85 -10.64
C LEU A 23 -42.29 -14.89 -12.13
N ALA A 24 -41.83 -16.06 -12.58
CA ALA A 24 -41.70 -16.44 -13.98
C ALA A 24 -43.02 -17.08 -14.45
N GLN A 25 -43.41 -16.90 -15.72
CA GLN A 25 -43.47 -17.99 -16.72
C GLN A 25 -43.98 -17.53 -18.12
N SER A 26 -43.09 -17.72 -19.10
CA SER A 26 -43.22 -18.12 -20.53
C SER A 26 -44.25 -17.54 -21.53
N CYS A 27 -43.64 -16.95 -22.58
CA CYS A 27 -43.71 -17.27 -24.03
C CYS A 27 -44.99 -17.09 -24.86
N GLY A 28 -44.86 -16.23 -25.90
CA GLY A 28 -45.42 -16.48 -27.23
C GLY A 28 -45.65 -15.24 -28.12
N GLY A 29 -44.68 -14.92 -28.99
CA GLY A 29 -44.98 -14.51 -30.38
C GLY A 29 -44.76 -13.05 -30.82
N SER A 30 -43.80 -12.90 -31.75
CA SER A 30 -43.67 -11.89 -32.85
C SER A 30 -43.47 -10.41 -32.46
N THR A 31 -42.23 -9.90 -32.38
CA THR A 31 -41.27 -9.45 -33.44
C THR A 31 -41.62 -8.13 -34.11
N GLU A 32 -41.10 -7.03 -33.56
CA GLU A 32 -40.36 -5.99 -34.29
C GLU A 32 -39.69 -5.06 -33.26
N THR A 33 -38.35 -5.03 -33.28
CA THR A 33 -37.48 -4.37 -32.29
C THR A 33 -36.67 -3.27 -32.99
N PRO A 34 -36.59 -2.03 -32.48
CA PRO A 34 -35.48 -1.12 -32.76
C PRO A 34 -34.31 -1.37 -31.78
N PRO A 35 -33.06 -1.12 -32.22
CA PRO A 35 -31.92 -1.94 -31.85
C PRO A 35 -31.27 -1.60 -30.50
N GLN A 36 -30.84 -2.66 -29.81
CA GLN A 36 -29.77 -2.58 -28.81
C GLN A 36 -28.46 -2.29 -29.55
N ALA A 37 -27.73 -1.27 -29.09
CA ALA A 37 -26.35 -1.06 -29.52
C ALA A 37 -25.48 -2.14 -28.86
N GLU A 38 -25.01 -3.08 -29.69
CA GLU A 38 -23.99 -4.03 -29.31
C GLU A 38 -22.65 -3.33 -29.12
N ALA A 39 -21.94 -3.74 -28.06
CA ALA A 39 -20.53 -3.53 -27.92
C ALA A 39 -19.80 -4.33 -29.02
N GLY A 40 -19.26 -3.62 -29.99
CA GLY A 40 -18.47 -4.19 -31.08
C GLY A 40 -17.45 -3.16 -31.56
N THR A 41 -16.21 -3.37 -31.15
CA THR A 41 -14.95 -3.03 -31.80
C THR A 41 -15.00 -2.09 -33.01
N ASP A 42 -14.41 -0.90 -32.88
CA ASP A 42 -13.54 -0.37 -33.93
C ASP A 42 -12.39 0.44 -33.32
N SER A 43 -11.21 -0.14 -33.46
CA SER A 43 -9.90 0.45 -33.21
C SER A 43 -9.63 1.49 -34.29
N ALA A 44 -9.89 2.76 -33.99
CA ALA A 44 -9.23 3.85 -34.71
C ALA A 44 -7.87 4.07 -34.06
N ALA A 45 -6.83 3.59 -34.76
CA ALA A 45 -5.42 3.76 -34.41
C ALA A 45 -5.09 5.24 -34.27
N ALA A 46 -5.02 5.73 -33.04
CA ALA A 46 -4.14 6.83 -32.70
C ALA A 46 -2.73 6.24 -32.66
N GLU A 47 -1.85 6.76 -33.51
CA GLU A 47 -0.43 6.38 -33.55
C GLU A 47 0.17 6.56 -32.16
N ALA A 48 0.30 5.45 -31.44
CA ALA A 48 1.06 5.37 -30.22
C ALA A 48 2.52 5.64 -30.59
N ALA A 49 3.04 6.78 -30.13
CA ALA A 49 4.47 6.94 -29.96
C ALA A 49 4.94 5.76 -29.12
N THR A 50 5.67 4.86 -29.76
CA THR A 50 6.28 3.69 -29.13
C THR A 50 7.48 4.18 -28.34
N ASP A 51 7.23 4.76 -27.18
CA ASP A 51 8.29 4.92 -26.18
C ASP A 51 8.50 3.53 -25.57
N ALA A 52 9.59 2.88 -25.98
CA ALA A 52 10.01 1.63 -25.38
C ALA A 52 10.19 1.85 -23.86
N PRO A 53 9.87 0.88 -23.00
CA PRO A 53 10.13 1.01 -21.57
C PRO A 53 11.62 1.25 -21.38
N THR A 54 11.97 2.47 -20.96
CA THR A 54 13.33 2.82 -20.61
C THR A 54 13.63 2.10 -19.29
N THR A 55 14.10 0.86 -19.38
CA THR A 55 14.63 0.17 -18.21
C THR A 55 15.82 0.99 -17.70
N VAL A 56 15.66 1.62 -16.54
CA VAL A 56 16.79 2.23 -15.84
C VAL A 56 17.76 1.09 -15.56
N ALA A 57 18.90 1.09 -16.26
CA ALA A 57 19.90 0.07 -16.08
C ALA A 57 20.47 0.18 -14.67
N ASP A 58 20.52 -0.95 -13.97
CA ASP A 58 21.16 -1.08 -12.67
C ASP A 58 22.63 -0.67 -12.81
N ALA A 59 22.98 0.52 -12.31
CA ALA A 59 24.35 0.99 -12.34
C ALA A 59 25.24 -0.01 -11.59
N THR A 60 26.26 -0.52 -12.27
CA THR A 60 27.13 -1.62 -11.85
C THR A 60 28.20 -1.22 -10.82
N ALA A 61 28.10 -0.02 -10.23
CA ALA A 61 29.10 0.54 -9.32
C ALA A 61 28.83 0.32 -7.82
N ASP A 62 27.70 -0.29 -7.45
CA ASP A 62 27.14 -0.20 -6.09
C ASP A 62 27.20 -1.49 -5.26
N VAL A 63 28.06 -2.43 -5.66
CA VAL A 63 28.05 -3.82 -5.15
C VAL A 63 29.38 -4.13 -4.45
N THR A 64 29.39 -4.33 -3.13
CA THR A 64 30.61 -4.67 -2.37
C THR A 64 30.44 -5.96 -1.58
N LEU A 65 31.36 -6.91 -1.75
CA LEU A 65 31.42 -8.14 -0.95
C LEU A 65 32.08 -7.86 0.41
N VAL A 66 31.47 -8.38 1.47
CA VAL A 66 31.95 -8.29 2.85
C VAL A 66 32.06 -9.70 3.42
N ASP A 67 33.26 -10.05 3.90
CA ASP A 67 33.49 -11.21 4.75
C ASP A 67 33.48 -10.73 6.21
N ALA A 68 32.52 -11.21 7.00
CA ALA A 68 32.31 -10.81 8.39
C ALA A 68 32.47 -12.00 9.34
N ASP A 69 33.05 -11.75 10.51
CA ASP A 69 33.03 -12.70 11.64
C ASP A 69 31.66 -12.68 12.33
N ALA A 70 30.59 -12.88 11.56
CA ALA A 70 29.22 -12.87 12.06
C ALA A 70 28.91 -14.18 12.82
N GLU A 71 28.26 -14.04 13.98
CA GLU A 71 27.76 -15.18 14.77
C GLU A 71 26.70 -15.97 14.00
N ASP A 72 25.85 -15.30 13.23
CA ASP A 72 24.93 -15.93 12.29
C ASP A 72 25.71 -16.34 11.02
N PRO A 73 25.85 -17.65 10.73
CA PRO A 73 26.56 -18.14 9.55
C PRO A 73 26.02 -17.56 8.24
N CYS A 74 24.74 -17.19 8.18
CA CYS A 74 24.14 -16.58 7.00
C CYS A 74 24.80 -15.26 6.60
N TRP A 75 25.34 -14.52 7.55
CA TRP A 75 25.87 -13.17 7.33
C TRP A 75 27.39 -13.11 7.37
N ARG A 76 28.06 -14.27 7.30
CA ARG A 76 29.52 -14.34 7.19
C ARG A 76 30.03 -13.82 5.86
N GLN A 77 29.22 -13.94 4.81
CA GLN A 77 29.50 -13.35 3.51
C GLN A 77 28.22 -12.71 2.97
N PHE A 78 28.31 -11.44 2.61
CA PHE A 78 27.18 -10.73 2.02
C PHE A 78 27.63 -9.62 1.08
N THR A 79 26.69 -9.20 0.25
CA THR A 79 26.87 -8.14 -0.74
C THR A 79 26.10 -6.90 -0.30
N LYS A 80 26.75 -5.75 -0.23
CA LYS A 80 26.08 -4.47 -0.01
C LYS A 80 25.61 -3.88 -1.33
N ILE A 81 24.38 -3.37 -1.36
CA ILE A 81 23.77 -2.69 -2.51
C ILE A 81 23.34 -1.29 -2.09
N VAL A 82 23.88 -0.29 -2.77
CA VAL A 82 23.41 1.10 -2.66
C VAL A 82 22.17 1.28 -3.54
N ASN A 83 21.12 1.81 -2.94
CA ASN A 83 19.90 2.21 -3.63
C ASN A 83 19.38 3.48 -2.96
N ASP A 84 19.66 4.61 -3.60
CA ASP A 84 19.35 5.97 -3.17
C ASP A 84 18.09 6.52 -3.86
N HIS A 85 17.24 5.64 -4.39
CA HIS A 85 16.02 6.06 -5.06
C HIS A 85 15.12 6.85 -4.10
N PRO A 86 14.67 8.06 -4.45
CA PRO A 86 14.05 9.00 -3.51
C PRO A 86 12.68 8.54 -2.96
N ASP A 87 12.01 7.60 -3.62
CA ASP A 87 10.71 7.06 -3.18
C ASP A 87 10.83 5.87 -2.21
N LEU A 88 12.05 5.45 -1.90
CA LEU A 88 12.30 4.34 -1.00
C LEU A 88 12.25 4.71 0.47
N ALA A 89 12.07 3.71 1.33
CA ALA A 89 12.04 3.90 2.78
C ALA A 89 13.42 4.30 3.30
N GLU A 90 13.46 5.43 4.01
CA GLU A 90 14.63 5.87 4.78
C GLU A 90 14.44 5.68 6.28
N PHE A 91 13.43 4.90 6.66
CA PHE A 91 12.95 4.75 8.02
C PHE A 91 12.34 3.36 8.25
N PRO A 92 12.23 2.91 9.52
CA PRO A 92 11.43 1.75 9.86
C PRO A 92 9.97 1.93 9.44
N ILE A 93 9.35 0.89 8.88
CA ILE A 93 7.96 0.95 8.41
C ILE A 93 6.98 0.84 9.59
N PRO A 94 6.16 1.87 9.87
CA PRO A 94 5.14 1.77 10.90
C PRO A 94 3.97 0.91 10.44
N SER A 95 3.29 0.27 11.39
CA SER A 95 2.01 -0.41 11.18
C SER A 95 0.93 0.22 12.05
N PRO A 96 -0.35 0.26 11.62
CA PRO A 96 -1.42 0.73 12.48
C PRO A 96 -1.43 -0.01 13.83
N PRO A 97 -1.58 0.69 14.98
CA PRO A 97 -1.46 0.05 16.29
C PRO A 97 -2.39 -1.15 16.50
N ALA A 98 -3.61 -1.09 15.95
CA ALA A 98 -4.59 -2.16 16.03
C ALA A 98 -4.26 -3.39 15.15
N ALA A 99 -3.26 -3.30 14.27
CA ALA A 99 -2.80 -4.44 13.47
C ALA A 99 -2.05 -5.49 14.31
N ALA A 100 -1.61 -5.12 15.52
CA ALA A 100 -0.76 -5.96 16.38
C ALA A 100 0.51 -6.47 15.66
N LEU A 101 1.01 -5.68 14.71
CA LEU A 101 2.26 -5.91 14.02
C LEU A 101 3.40 -5.16 14.73
N PRO A 102 4.66 -5.58 14.50
CA PRO A 102 5.82 -4.84 14.96
C PRO A 102 5.80 -3.38 14.50
N ARG A 103 6.43 -2.51 15.29
CA ARG A 103 6.54 -1.06 15.05
C ARG A 103 5.16 -0.39 14.89
N PRO A 104 4.32 -0.41 15.94
CA PRO A 104 3.07 0.32 15.91
C PRO A 104 3.33 1.81 15.66
N ALA A 105 2.53 2.42 14.79
CA ALA A 105 2.61 3.84 14.49
C ALA A 105 2.45 4.65 15.79
N SER A 106 3.21 5.74 15.88
CA SER A 106 3.26 6.56 17.09
C SER A 106 3.43 8.01 16.70
N TYR A 107 2.51 8.85 17.16
CA TYR A 107 2.40 10.23 16.74
C TYR A 107 2.44 11.18 17.95
N ASP A 108 3.10 12.31 17.80
CA ASP A 108 3.16 13.41 18.77
C ASP A 108 2.71 14.71 18.12
N ALA A 109 1.54 15.22 18.53
CA ALA A 109 0.98 16.49 18.08
C ALA A 109 1.24 17.65 19.06
N SER A 110 2.08 17.44 20.08
CA SER A 110 2.39 18.44 21.11
C SER A 110 3.62 19.30 20.78
N THR A 111 4.39 18.92 19.77
CA THR A 111 5.68 19.54 19.43
C THR A 111 5.54 20.92 18.81
N GLU A 112 4.63 21.08 17.85
CA GLU A 112 4.35 22.33 17.13
C GLU A 112 2.87 22.36 16.73
N ALA A 113 2.20 23.47 17.02
CA ALA A 113 0.76 23.60 16.81
C ALA A 113 0.37 23.38 15.34
N GLY A 114 -0.55 22.45 15.10
CA GLY A 114 -1.02 22.12 13.75
C GLY A 114 -0.12 21.12 13.01
N THR A 115 0.98 20.67 13.59
CA THR A 115 1.82 19.61 13.01
C THR A 115 1.74 18.33 13.81
N VAL A 116 2.12 17.22 13.19
CA VAL A 116 2.20 15.89 13.81
C VAL A 116 3.57 15.31 13.55
N TYR A 117 4.32 15.05 14.61
CA TYR A 117 5.59 14.35 14.53
C TYR A 117 5.37 12.83 14.61
N ASP A 118 5.89 12.08 13.64
CA ASP A 118 5.89 10.63 13.64
C ASP A 118 7.14 10.10 14.35
N ASN A 119 6.95 9.42 15.48
CA ASN A 119 8.05 8.91 16.31
C ASN A 119 8.77 7.70 15.68
N VAL A 120 8.17 7.06 14.68
CA VAL A 120 8.73 5.91 13.97
C VAL A 120 9.50 6.39 12.73
N THR A 121 8.84 7.15 11.86
CA THR A 121 9.44 7.60 10.59
C THR A 121 10.30 8.86 10.74
N ARG A 122 10.16 9.57 11.87
CA ARG A 122 10.83 10.85 12.16
C ARG A 122 10.40 12.00 11.24
N LEU A 123 9.33 11.80 10.48
CA LEU A 123 8.72 12.80 9.62
C LEU A 123 7.85 13.75 10.45
N THR A 124 7.85 15.03 10.08
CA THR A 124 6.90 16.01 10.63
C THR A 124 5.86 16.33 9.57
N TRP A 125 4.62 16.01 9.86
CA TRP A 125 3.47 16.20 8.98
C TRP A 125 2.79 17.53 9.25
N LEU A 126 2.56 18.30 8.19
CA LEU A 126 1.82 19.56 8.24
C LEU A 126 0.32 19.32 8.01
N PRO A 127 -0.55 20.32 8.27
CA PRO A 127 -1.97 20.23 7.95
C PRO A 127 -2.23 19.87 6.48
N SER A 128 -3.35 19.19 6.26
CA SER A 128 -3.89 18.99 4.91
C SER A 128 -4.32 20.32 4.29
N SER A 129 -4.29 20.42 2.96
CA SER A 129 -5.03 21.43 2.23
C SER A 129 -6.53 21.31 2.50
N THR A 130 -7.23 22.44 2.38
CA THR A 130 -8.69 22.51 2.50
C THR A 130 -9.40 22.34 1.17
N ASP A 131 -8.69 22.58 0.07
CA ASP A 131 -9.23 22.57 -1.29
C ASP A 131 -8.41 21.66 -2.20
N TYR A 132 -9.05 21.23 -3.28
CA TYR A 132 -8.41 20.54 -4.39
C TYR A 132 -7.44 21.47 -5.13
N MET A 133 -6.30 20.93 -5.55
CA MET A 133 -5.32 21.67 -6.31
C MET A 133 -4.62 20.78 -7.35
N TYR A 134 -4.05 21.43 -8.35
CA TYR A 134 -3.15 20.78 -9.29
C TYR A 134 -1.86 20.37 -8.56
N ARG A 135 -1.14 19.40 -9.11
CA ARG A 135 0.04 18.86 -8.43
C ARG A 135 1.15 19.91 -8.33
N GLY A 136 1.35 20.71 -9.39
CA GLY A 136 2.31 21.82 -9.37
C GLY A 136 2.00 22.83 -8.25
N ASP A 137 0.73 23.19 -8.07
CA ASP A 137 0.29 24.09 -7.00
C ASP A 137 0.49 23.45 -5.61
N ALA A 138 0.23 22.15 -5.48
CA ALA A 138 0.49 21.38 -4.27
C ALA A 138 1.98 21.39 -3.88
N GLY A 139 2.85 21.21 -4.86
CA GLY A 139 4.31 21.32 -4.69
C GLY A 139 4.70 22.71 -4.20
N ALA A 140 4.26 23.76 -4.92
CA ALA A 140 4.56 25.14 -4.57
C ALA A 140 4.03 25.55 -3.18
N GLN A 141 2.86 25.03 -2.78
CA GLN A 141 2.33 25.25 -1.44
C GLN A 141 3.23 24.61 -0.37
N CYS A 142 3.68 23.38 -0.58
CA CYS A 142 4.58 22.72 0.37
C CYS A 142 5.96 23.41 0.44
N ASP A 143 6.51 23.82 -0.70
CA ASP A 143 7.78 24.55 -0.76
C ASP A 143 7.69 25.88 0.01
N GLY A 144 6.55 26.58 -0.09
CA GLY A 144 6.28 27.80 0.67
C GLY A 144 6.22 27.62 2.20
N LEU A 145 6.11 26.37 2.67
CA LEU A 145 6.07 26.00 4.09
C LEU A 145 7.40 25.39 4.59
N ASP A 146 8.47 25.50 3.80
CA ASP A 146 9.76 24.83 4.02
C ASP A 146 9.56 23.31 4.23
N ALA A 147 8.73 22.73 3.37
CA ALA A 147 8.33 21.33 3.37
C ALA A 147 8.31 20.82 1.93
N SER A 148 7.92 19.56 1.74
CA SER A 148 7.77 18.97 0.40
C SER A 148 6.50 18.15 0.30
N LEU A 149 6.09 17.85 -0.94
CA LEU A 149 5.14 16.77 -1.17
C LEU A 149 5.75 15.43 -0.72
N PRO A 150 4.99 14.61 0.03
CA PRO A 150 5.44 13.31 0.48
C PRO A 150 5.60 12.37 -0.71
N SER A 151 6.56 11.45 -0.63
CA SER A 151 6.58 10.30 -1.54
C SER A 151 5.35 9.44 -1.30
N ARG A 152 5.03 8.56 -2.26
CA ARG A 152 3.97 7.57 -2.12
C ARG A 152 4.14 6.74 -0.86
N LEU A 153 5.37 6.29 -0.58
CA LEU A 153 5.63 5.47 0.59
C LEU A 153 5.46 6.27 1.88
N GLU A 154 5.98 7.50 1.95
CA GLU A 154 5.78 8.37 3.11
C GLU A 154 4.29 8.55 3.40
N LEU A 155 3.49 8.85 2.39
CA LEU A 155 2.05 9.06 2.58
C LEU A 155 1.30 7.76 2.95
N SER A 156 1.73 6.62 2.42
CA SER A 156 1.19 5.31 2.83
C SER A 156 1.55 4.91 4.26
N THR A 157 2.59 5.49 4.87
CA THR A 157 2.95 5.16 6.26
C THR A 157 1.96 5.68 7.30
N ILE A 158 1.17 6.70 6.96
CA ILE A 158 0.14 7.27 7.84
C ILE A 158 -1.26 6.70 7.54
N GLU A 159 -1.40 5.84 6.53
CA GLU A 159 -2.65 5.12 6.27
C GLU A 159 -2.98 4.17 7.43
N ASN A 160 -4.19 4.29 7.96
CA ASN A 160 -4.77 3.41 8.95
C ASN A 160 -5.79 2.47 8.30
N TRP A 161 -5.29 1.40 7.69
CA TRP A 161 -6.10 0.32 7.10
C TRP A 161 -6.80 -0.58 8.11
N THR A 162 -6.64 -0.33 9.42
CA THR A 162 -7.39 -1.03 10.48
C THR A 162 -8.63 -0.28 10.93
N ASN A 163 -8.85 0.93 10.43
CA ASN A 163 -10.04 1.71 10.75
C ASN A 163 -11.28 1.03 10.17
N ALA A 164 -12.17 0.54 11.04
CA ALA A 164 -13.39 -0.16 10.64
C ALA A 164 -14.53 0.80 10.23
N ASP A 165 -14.39 2.09 10.49
CA ASP A 165 -15.38 3.09 10.12
C ASP A 165 -15.19 3.49 8.65
N ALA A 166 -16.09 3.00 7.80
CA ALA A 166 -16.08 3.30 6.37
C ALA A 166 -16.31 4.80 6.08
N ASP A 167 -16.94 5.52 7.01
CA ASP A 167 -17.30 6.93 6.89
C ASP A 167 -16.25 7.86 7.54
N ALA A 168 -15.17 7.31 8.11
CA ALA A 168 -13.99 8.06 8.56
C ALA A 168 -12.79 7.89 7.61
N PRO A 169 -11.93 8.91 7.44
CA PRO A 169 -10.71 8.75 6.67
C PRO A 169 -9.82 7.66 7.26
N GLY A 170 -9.17 6.89 6.40
CA GLY A 170 -8.25 5.81 6.74
C GLY A 170 -6.92 6.33 7.27
N ILE A 171 -6.93 7.13 8.34
CA ILE A 171 -5.78 7.80 8.96
C ILE A 171 -6.08 8.01 10.45
N ASP A 172 -5.05 8.15 11.28
CA ASP A 172 -5.25 8.48 12.69
C ASP A 172 -5.86 9.89 12.87
N PRO A 173 -6.91 10.08 13.71
CA PRO A 173 -7.51 11.39 13.95
C PRO A 173 -6.55 12.48 14.45
N VAL A 174 -5.38 12.11 14.99
CA VAL A 174 -4.33 13.05 15.40
C VAL A 174 -3.88 13.98 14.26
N PHE A 175 -4.01 13.53 12.99
CA PHE A 175 -3.67 14.31 11.80
C PHE A 175 -4.67 15.41 11.45
N GLY A 176 -5.69 15.59 12.28
CA GLY A 176 -6.73 16.60 12.12
C GLY A 176 -7.69 16.29 10.96
N ALA A 177 -8.39 17.33 10.50
CA ALA A 177 -9.34 17.20 9.40
C ALA A 177 -8.63 16.68 8.13
N THR A 178 -9.04 15.50 7.68
CA THR A 178 -8.55 14.84 6.48
C THR A 178 -9.77 14.42 5.66
N ALA A 179 -9.86 14.88 4.41
CA ALA A 179 -10.92 14.45 3.50
C ALA A 179 -10.71 12.99 3.09
N GLN A 180 -11.81 12.24 2.92
CA GLN A 180 -11.80 10.88 2.34
C GLN A 180 -11.61 10.92 0.82
N ASP A 181 -10.43 11.31 0.38
CA ASP A 181 -10.15 11.43 -1.04
C ASP A 181 -8.67 11.13 -1.32
N TYR A 182 -8.25 11.39 -2.54
CA TYR A 182 -6.89 11.24 -3.00
C TYR A 182 -6.03 12.45 -2.67
N TYR A 183 -4.75 12.16 -2.44
CA TYR A 183 -3.73 13.11 -2.08
C TYR A 183 -2.54 12.96 -3.00
N TRP A 184 -2.01 14.10 -3.44
CA TRP A 184 -0.83 14.16 -4.29
C TRP A 184 0.42 13.62 -3.59
N THR A 185 1.27 12.94 -4.36
CA THR A 185 2.62 12.54 -3.94
C THR A 185 3.68 13.17 -4.84
N SER A 186 4.92 13.12 -4.39
CA SER A 186 6.11 13.43 -5.18
C SER A 186 6.60 12.25 -6.03
N SER A 187 5.99 11.07 -5.93
CA SER A 187 6.42 9.87 -6.64
C SER A 187 5.86 9.82 -8.06
N LYS A 188 6.75 9.66 -9.04
CA LYS A 188 6.40 9.64 -10.47
C LYS A 188 6.11 8.22 -10.95
N ASP A 189 5.24 8.08 -11.93
CA ASP A 189 5.07 6.83 -12.66
C ASP A 189 6.30 6.51 -13.52
N ALA A 190 6.68 5.23 -13.59
CA ALA A 190 7.88 4.79 -14.29
C ALA A 190 7.79 4.93 -15.81
N THR A 191 6.61 4.70 -16.38
CA THR A 191 6.44 4.52 -17.84
C THR A 191 5.68 5.65 -18.50
N ARG A 192 4.76 6.29 -17.79
CA ARG A 192 3.94 7.36 -18.34
C ARG A 192 4.50 8.73 -17.98
N ALA A 193 4.99 9.41 -19.00
CA ALA A 193 5.33 10.82 -18.89
C ALA A 193 4.13 11.60 -18.32
N ASN A 194 4.38 12.40 -17.29
CA ASN A 194 3.41 13.24 -16.58
C ASN A 194 2.38 12.49 -15.74
N PHE A 195 2.57 11.20 -15.42
CA PHE A 195 1.76 10.54 -14.40
C PHE A 195 2.47 10.51 -13.05
N TRP A 196 1.70 10.68 -11.99
CA TRP A 196 2.17 10.63 -10.61
C TRP A 196 1.27 9.74 -9.78
N TRP A 197 1.86 9.21 -8.71
CA TRP A 197 1.12 8.46 -7.72
C TRP A 197 0.29 9.41 -6.85
N ILE A 198 -0.91 8.95 -6.54
CA ILE A 198 -1.79 9.52 -5.53
C ILE A 198 -2.08 8.44 -4.50
N VAL A 199 -2.30 8.83 -3.24
CA VAL A 199 -2.70 7.91 -2.17
C VAL A 199 -4.09 8.32 -1.70
N SER A 200 -4.98 7.34 -1.53
CA SER A 200 -6.34 7.57 -1.05
C SER A 200 -6.41 7.43 0.47
N PHE A 201 -7.06 8.38 1.16
CA PHE A 201 -7.49 8.17 2.56
C PHE A 201 -8.95 7.77 2.67
N GLN A 202 -9.57 7.31 1.58
CA GLN A 202 -10.83 6.57 1.70
C GLN A 202 -10.57 5.33 2.55
N SER A 203 -11.61 4.83 3.21
CA SER A 203 -11.55 3.79 4.25
C SER A 203 -10.88 2.47 3.83
N LEU A 204 -10.40 2.33 2.60
CA LEU A 204 -9.63 1.20 2.09
C LEU A 204 -8.17 1.50 1.74
N GLY A 205 -7.76 2.77 1.61
CA GLY A 205 -6.38 3.17 1.34
C GLY A 205 -5.75 2.49 0.12
N TRP A 206 -5.86 3.09 -1.06
CA TRP A 206 -5.16 2.57 -2.24
C TRP A 206 -4.39 3.68 -2.94
N ALA A 207 -3.16 3.36 -3.33
CA ALA A 207 -2.41 4.20 -4.22
C ALA A 207 -2.85 3.94 -5.66
N ALA A 208 -2.98 5.00 -6.46
CA ALA A 208 -3.28 4.94 -7.88
C ALA A 208 -2.37 5.91 -8.63
N THR A 209 -2.43 5.89 -9.96
CA THR A 209 -1.66 6.82 -10.80
C THR A 209 -2.59 7.65 -11.66
N VAL A 210 -2.26 8.93 -11.82
CA VAL A 210 -3.07 9.91 -12.55
C VAL A 210 -2.18 10.89 -13.31
N ALA A 211 -2.68 11.41 -14.43
CA ALA A 211 -2.00 12.45 -15.19
C ALA A 211 -1.94 13.76 -14.39
N GLU A 212 -0.83 14.47 -14.48
CA GLU A 212 -0.65 15.82 -13.93
C GLU A 212 -1.37 16.85 -14.79
N ASP A 213 -1.98 17.84 -14.14
CA ASP A 213 -2.50 19.08 -14.73
C ASP A 213 -3.46 18.91 -15.93
N VAL A 214 -4.20 17.79 -15.98
CA VAL A 214 -5.27 17.55 -16.95
C VAL A 214 -6.62 17.62 -16.24
N PRO A 215 -7.46 18.64 -16.47
CA PRO A 215 -8.79 18.68 -15.84
C PRO A 215 -9.56 17.36 -16.03
N PRO A 216 -10.16 16.78 -14.98
CA PRO A 216 -10.36 17.33 -13.64
C PRO A 216 -9.34 16.83 -12.57
N THR A 217 -8.08 16.57 -12.90
CA THR A 217 -7.07 16.00 -11.96
C THR A 217 -6.62 17.01 -10.91
N GLN A 218 -7.48 17.28 -9.94
CA GLN A 218 -7.16 18.07 -8.75
C GLN A 218 -7.40 17.19 -7.52
N TYR A 219 -6.43 17.16 -6.61
CA TYR A 219 -6.42 16.32 -5.41
C TYR A 219 -5.96 17.14 -4.20
N TYR A 220 -6.13 16.60 -3.00
CA TYR A 220 -5.64 17.26 -1.79
C TYR A 220 -4.12 17.15 -1.70
N ALA A 221 -3.54 17.98 -0.84
CA ALA A 221 -2.12 17.93 -0.53
C ALA A 221 -1.91 17.88 0.98
N ARG A 222 -0.96 17.06 1.41
CA ARG A 222 -0.37 17.14 2.74
C ARG A 222 1.12 17.34 2.55
N CYS A 223 1.71 18.24 3.31
CA CYS A 223 3.14 18.50 3.24
C CYS A 223 3.88 17.74 4.36
N VAL A 224 5.10 17.34 4.08
CA VAL A 224 5.97 16.65 5.03
C VAL A 224 7.32 17.34 5.11
N ARG A 225 7.88 17.44 6.32
CA ARG A 225 9.27 17.82 6.57
C ARG A 225 10.04 16.57 6.95
N ARG A 226 11.15 16.35 6.26
CA ARG A 226 12.09 15.25 6.54
C ARG A 226 13.09 15.69 7.59
N PRO A 227 13.56 14.79 8.47
CA PRO A 227 14.71 15.09 9.30
C PRO A 227 15.95 15.33 8.42
N PRO A 228 16.94 16.09 8.92
CA PRO A 228 18.24 16.14 8.25
C PRO A 228 18.80 14.73 8.05
N PRO A 229 19.52 14.45 6.95
CA PRO A 229 20.16 13.15 6.73
C PRO A 229 21.04 12.77 7.93
N ASP A 230 20.91 11.54 8.43
CA ASP A 230 21.79 11.03 9.47
C ASP A 230 23.19 10.81 8.88
N PRO A 231 24.23 11.53 9.35
CA PRO A 231 25.59 11.39 8.83
C PRO A 231 26.20 10.01 9.10
N ASN A 232 25.62 9.21 10.00
CA ASN A 232 26.09 7.86 10.32
C ASN A 232 25.27 6.76 9.63
N ALA A 233 24.23 7.11 8.87
CA ALA A 233 23.41 6.10 8.21
C ALA A 233 24.22 5.34 7.15
N PRO A 234 24.11 4.01 7.06
CA PRO A 234 24.83 3.22 6.06
C PRO A 234 24.49 3.69 4.65
N ALA A 235 25.49 3.91 3.81
CA ALA A 235 25.27 4.32 2.42
C ALA A 235 24.50 3.25 1.61
N HIS A 236 24.63 1.97 1.96
CA HIS A 236 23.88 0.89 1.35
C HIS A 236 22.50 0.72 2.02
N ARG A 237 21.52 0.27 1.24
CA ARG A 237 20.20 -0.11 1.77
C ARG A 237 20.10 -1.61 1.98
N TYR A 238 20.57 -2.41 1.02
CA TYR A 238 20.44 -3.85 1.08
C TYR A 238 21.76 -4.55 1.40
N GLU A 239 21.70 -5.54 2.28
CA GLU A 239 22.74 -6.56 2.46
C GLU A 239 22.18 -7.90 1.98
N VAL A 240 22.83 -8.51 1.00
CA VAL A 240 22.37 -9.74 0.35
C VAL A 240 23.26 -10.90 0.76
N SER A 241 22.68 -11.87 1.46
CA SER A 241 23.31 -13.17 1.72
C SER A 241 22.91 -14.15 0.63
N GLU A 242 23.84 -14.44 -0.29
CA GLU A 242 23.67 -15.50 -1.29
C GLU A 242 23.68 -16.89 -0.64
N LEU A 243 24.42 -17.05 0.46
CA LEU A 243 24.53 -18.31 1.20
C LEU A 243 23.18 -18.80 1.72
N CYS A 244 22.36 -17.88 2.23
CA CYS A 244 21.07 -18.20 2.83
C CYS A 244 19.86 -17.74 2.00
N GLY A 245 20.08 -17.05 0.87
CA GLY A 245 19.01 -16.50 0.05
C GLY A 245 18.17 -15.45 0.81
N ARG A 246 18.82 -14.53 1.52
CA ARG A 246 18.17 -13.51 2.35
C ARG A 246 18.67 -12.11 2.05
N VAL A 247 17.82 -11.11 2.31
CA VAL A 247 18.14 -9.70 2.14
C VAL A 247 17.81 -8.94 3.40
N ARG A 248 18.77 -8.20 3.97
CA ARG A 248 18.50 -7.21 5.01
C ARG A 248 18.29 -5.86 4.36
N ASP A 249 17.16 -5.25 4.66
CA ASP A 249 16.90 -3.84 4.43
C ASP A 249 17.27 -3.08 5.70
N VAL A 250 18.46 -2.46 5.70
CA VAL A 250 19.01 -1.83 6.91
C VAL A 250 18.33 -0.50 7.23
N ARG A 251 17.62 0.10 6.26
CA ARG A 251 16.85 1.35 6.45
C ARG A 251 15.47 1.06 7.03
N ALA A 252 14.79 0.05 6.47
CA ALA A 252 13.51 -0.40 6.99
C ALA A 252 13.63 -1.29 8.25
N HIS A 253 14.84 -1.73 8.60
CA HIS A 253 15.11 -2.71 9.66
C HIS A 253 14.34 -4.02 9.48
N LEU A 254 14.31 -4.54 8.25
CA LEU A 254 13.60 -5.77 7.89
C LEU A 254 14.57 -6.77 7.26
N GLU A 255 14.29 -8.06 7.43
CA GLU A 255 14.95 -9.14 6.69
C GLU A 255 13.92 -9.89 5.87
N TRP A 256 14.28 -10.17 4.62
CA TRP A 256 13.40 -10.68 3.59
C TRP A 256 13.95 -11.99 3.02
N GLU A 257 13.05 -12.88 2.63
CA GLU A 257 13.40 -13.91 1.66
C GLU A 257 13.83 -13.24 0.36
N ARG A 258 14.93 -13.70 -0.25
CA ARG A 258 15.42 -13.16 -1.52
C ARG A 258 14.69 -13.72 -2.74
N ALA A 259 14.34 -15.00 -2.72
CA ALA A 259 13.67 -15.67 -3.83
C ALA A 259 12.27 -15.09 -4.07
N ALA A 260 11.68 -15.39 -5.23
CA ALA A 260 10.36 -14.87 -5.59
C ALA A 260 9.23 -15.33 -4.64
N GLY A 261 9.49 -16.29 -3.75
CA GLY A 261 8.52 -16.83 -2.82
C GLY A 261 7.71 -18.00 -3.38
N SER A 262 6.78 -18.50 -2.57
CA SER A 262 5.85 -19.56 -2.95
C SER A 262 4.58 -18.98 -3.58
N ALA A 263 4.09 -19.55 -4.69
CA ALA A 263 2.80 -19.17 -5.27
C ALA A 263 1.65 -20.03 -4.73
N GLY A 264 0.50 -19.41 -4.45
CA GLY A 264 -0.72 -20.13 -4.08
C GLY A 264 -1.71 -19.27 -3.29
N PRO A 265 -2.77 -19.92 -2.75
CA PRO A 265 -3.71 -19.27 -1.84
C PRO A 265 -3.03 -18.73 -0.59
N TYR A 266 -3.64 -17.75 0.07
CA TYR A 266 -3.05 -17.05 1.21
C TYR A 266 -2.55 -17.99 2.33
N LEU A 267 -3.33 -19.03 2.66
CA LEU A 267 -2.93 -19.99 3.70
C LEU A 267 -1.72 -20.86 3.32
N ALA A 268 -1.48 -21.07 2.02
CA ALA A 268 -0.26 -21.73 1.57
C ALA A 268 0.96 -20.83 1.81
N GLY A 269 0.81 -19.52 1.59
CA GLY A 269 1.82 -18.52 1.95
C GLY A 269 2.11 -18.47 3.45
N VAL A 270 1.08 -18.57 4.30
CA VAL A 270 1.27 -18.65 5.76
C VAL A 270 2.08 -19.89 6.12
N ALA A 271 1.71 -21.06 5.58
CA ALA A 271 2.44 -22.30 5.82
C ALA A 271 3.90 -22.26 5.33
N HIS A 272 4.16 -21.54 4.23
CA HIS A 272 5.51 -21.30 3.73
C HIS A 272 6.36 -20.52 4.77
N CYS A 273 5.84 -19.39 5.28
CA CYS A 273 6.56 -18.64 6.31
C CYS A 273 6.72 -19.42 7.63
N ASP A 274 5.75 -20.23 8.02
CA ASP A 274 5.84 -21.11 9.18
C ASP A 274 6.94 -22.18 9.01
N THR A 275 7.12 -22.69 7.79
CA THR A 275 8.21 -23.62 7.48
C THR A 275 9.57 -22.96 7.63
N LEU A 276 9.73 -21.71 7.14
CA LEU A 276 10.97 -20.95 7.35
C LEU A 276 11.28 -20.72 8.84
N ASN A 277 10.26 -20.51 9.67
CA ASN A 277 10.42 -20.42 11.12
C ASN A 277 10.91 -21.73 11.72
N ALA A 278 10.30 -22.86 11.35
CA ALA A 278 10.66 -24.19 11.84
C ALA A 278 12.10 -24.55 11.44
N ASP A 279 12.48 -24.32 10.19
CA ASP A 279 13.82 -24.60 9.67
C ASP A 279 14.90 -23.73 10.34
N ALA A 280 14.56 -22.50 10.70
CA ALA A 280 15.44 -21.59 11.45
C ALA A 280 15.42 -21.86 12.97
N GLY A 281 14.65 -22.83 13.47
CA GLY A 281 14.51 -23.11 14.90
C GLY A 281 13.88 -21.97 15.70
N ILE A 282 13.11 -21.08 15.04
CA ILE A 282 12.45 -19.94 15.66
C ILE A 282 11.21 -20.44 16.39
N SER A 283 11.13 -20.22 17.70
CA SER A 283 10.03 -20.72 18.52
C SER A 283 8.69 -20.06 18.15
N SER A 284 7.59 -20.74 18.46
CA SER A 284 6.23 -20.20 18.32
C SER A 284 5.97 -18.95 19.17
N ASP A 285 6.85 -18.63 20.11
CA ASP A 285 6.65 -17.55 21.07
C ASP A 285 7.64 -16.39 20.84
N ALA A 286 8.47 -16.47 19.79
CA ALA A 286 9.58 -15.55 19.52
C ALA A 286 9.16 -14.09 19.23
N GLY A 287 7.85 -13.76 19.15
CA GLY A 287 7.40 -12.39 18.93
C GLY A 287 8.02 -11.75 17.67
N ALA A 288 8.80 -10.68 17.87
CA ALA A 288 9.57 -10.00 16.83
C ALA A 288 10.74 -10.88 16.35
N GLY A 289 10.84 -11.09 15.03
CA GLY A 289 11.89 -11.92 14.41
C GLY A 289 11.40 -13.22 13.75
N LYS A 290 10.10 -13.50 13.82
CA LYS A 290 9.47 -14.56 13.02
C LYS A 290 9.27 -14.15 11.57
N TRP A 291 9.51 -15.09 10.67
CA TRP A 291 9.05 -15.02 9.29
C TRP A 291 7.52 -14.98 9.24
N ARG A 292 6.99 -14.03 8.49
CA ARG A 292 5.56 -13.81 8.27
C ARG A 292 5.32 -13.23 6.89
N ILE A 293 4.07 -13.25 6.46
CA ILE A 293 3.65 -12.46 5.30
C ILE A 293 3.77 -10.97 5.67
N PRO A 294 4.36 -10.12 4.81
CA PRO A 294 4.54 -8.70 5.08
C PRO A 294 3.21 -7.96 5.16
N SER A 295 3.17 -6.88 5.92
CA SER A 295 2.09 -5.92 5.82
C SER A 295 2.11 -5.19 4.47
N TYR A 296 1.02 -4.50 4.14
CA TYR A 296 0.98 -3.66 2.95
C TYR A 296 2.12 -2.63 2.92
N GLY A 297 2.34 -1.88 3.99
CA GLY A 297 3.42 -0.89 4.07
C GLY A 297 4.81 -1.51 3.93
N GLU A 298 5.03 -2.70 4.51
CA GLU A 298 6.32 -3.38 4.42
C GLU A 298 6.60 -3.83 2.99
N LEU A 299 5.65 -4.47 2.31
CA LEU A 299 5.86 -4.89 0.92
C LEU A 299 5.95 -3.68 -0.02
N MET A 300 5.19 -2.61 0.25
CA MET A 300 5.26 -1.35 -0.50
C MET A 300 6.64 -0.71 -0.40
N SER A 301 7.34 -0.88 0.73
CA SER A 301 8.69 -0.34 0.91
C SER A 301 9.74 -0.90 -0.06
N LEU A 302 9.43 -2.01 -0.74
CA LEU A 302 10.27 -2.63 -1.77
C LEU A 302 9.96 -2.13 -3.19
N VAL A 303 8.84 -1.43 -3.39
CA VAL A 303 8.40 -0.97 -4.71
C VAL A 303 9.32 0.14 -5.22
N LEU A 304 9.88 -0.05 -6.41
CA LEU A 304 10.59 0.98 -7.15
C LEU A 304 9.66 1.63 -8.17
N THR A 305 9.18 2.83 -7.88
CA THR A 305 8.29 3.62 -8.74
C THR A 305 8.94 4.08 -10.04
N SER A 306 10.27 4.04 -10.18
CA SER A 306 10.98 4.33 -11.43
C SER A 306 11.18 3.13 -12.34
N ARG A 307 10.62 1.97 -11.99
CA ARG A 307 10.82 0.71 -12.72
C ARG A 307 9.51 -0.06 -12.82
N GLU A 308 9.37 -0.82 -13.90
CA GLU A 308 8.29 -1.78 -14.09
C GLU A 308 8.85 -3.14 -14.52
N SER A 309 8.07 -4.18 -14.25
CA SER A 309 8.30 -5.55 -14.75
C SER A 309 9.72 -6.12 -14.50
N PRO A 310 10.17 -6.29 -13.24
CA PRO A 310 9.43 -6.00 -12.00
C PRO A 310 9.82 -4.65 -11.35
N ALA A 311 8.86 -4.00 -10.68
CA ALA A 311 8.97 -2.77 -9.93
C ALA A 311 9.66 -2.97 -8.55
N ILE A 312 10.87 -3.55 -8.55
CA ILE A 312 11.69 -3.85 -7.36
C ILE A 312 13.18 -3.81 -7.74
N ASP A 313 14.07 -3.63 -6.76
CA ASP A 313 15.52 -3.70 -7.00
C ASP A 313 15.96 -5.13 -7.32
N THR A 314 16.16 -5.42 -8.61
CA THR A 314 16.56 -6.74 -9.10
C THR A 314 18.00 -7.13 -8.77
N ARG A 315 18.82 -6.19 -8.29
CA ARG A 315 20.15 -6.52 -7.75
C ARG A 315 20.00 -7.22 -6.40
N ALA A 316 19.04 -6.77 -5.59
CA ALA A 316 18.80 -7.32 -4.26
C ALA A 316 17.87 -8.54 -4.29
N PHE A 317 16.78 -8.47 -5.06
CA PHE A 317 15.70 -9.44 -5.03
C PHE A 317 15.53 -10.20 -6.34
N VAL A 318 15.22 -11.49 -6.22
CA VAL A 318 14.63 -12.26 -7.34
C VAL A 318 13.12 -12.15 -7.21
N ALA A 319 12.45 -11.62 -8.21
CA ALA A 319 11.00 -11.44 -8.19
C ALA A 319 10.37 -11.84 -9.52
N GLU A 320 9.17 -12.40 -9.43
CA GLU A 320 8.31 -12.63 -10.58
C GLU A 320 7.57 -11.34 -10.93
N ASN A 321 7.26 -11.16 -12.21
CA ASN A 321 6.37 -10.11 -12.66
C ASN A 321 4.91 -10.48 -12.34
N GLY A 322 4.57 -10.47 -11.06
CA GLY A 322 3.32 -11.03 -10.55
C GLY A 322 2.75 -10.27 -9.36
N VAL A 323 1.72 -10.87 -8.77
CA VAL A 323 0.97 -10.33 -7.63
C VAL A 323 1.50 -10.96 -6.35
N TYR A 324 1.72 -10.16 -5.31
CA TYR A 324 2.31 -10.58 -4.06
C TYR A 324 1.37 -10.33 -2.87
N TRP A 325 1.26 -11.33 -2.00
CA TRP A 325 0.44 -11.28 -0.79
C TRP A 325 0.96 -10.27 0.22
N THR A 326 0.02 -9.57 0.84
CA THR A 326 0.24 -8.88 2.12
C THR A 326 -0.67 -9.50 3.19
N SER A 327 -0.33 -9.31 4.46
CA SER A 327 -1.16 -9.70 5.60
C SER A 327 -2.30 -8.71 5.88
N THR A 328 -2.35 -7.60 5.14
CA THR A 328 -3.30 -6.51 5.34
C THR A 328 -4.67 -6.87 4.77
N ASN A 329 -5.71 -6.78 5.59
CA ASN A 329 -7.09 -6.91 5.14
C ASN A 329 -7.60 -5.56 4.65
N PRO A 330 -8.27 -5.49 3.50
CA PRO A 330 -9.08 -4.33 3.17
C PRO A 330 -10.21 -4.17 4.21
N THR A 331 -10.48 -2.93 4.62
CA THR A 331 -11.53 -2.61 5.58
C THR A 331 -12.88 -3.21 5.17
N GLY A 332 -13.57 -3.85 6.10
CA GLY A 332 -14.87 -4.48 5.83
C GLY A 332 -14.82 -5.80 5.04
N PHE A 333 -13.65 -6.25 4.56
CA PHE A 333 -13.51 -7.45 3.75
C PHE A 333 -12.49 -8.46 4.32
N THR A 334 -12.92 -9.25 5.29
CA THR A 334 -12.06 -10.27 5.94
C THR A 334 -11.62 -11.41 5.01
N ASN A 335 -12.37 -11.66 3.93
CA ASN A 335 -12.09 -12.71 2.95
C ASN A 335 -11.11 -12.28 1.86
N PHE A 336 -10.69 -11.01 1.85
CA PHE A 336 -9.77 -10.45 0.87
C PHE A 336 -8.41 -10.12 1.49
N LYS A 337 -7.39 -10.22 0.64
CA LYS A 337 -5.99 -9.78 0.75
C LYS A 337 -5.75 -8.46 0.04
N ALA A 338 -5.21 -7.42 0.68
CA ALA A 338 -4.44 -6.43 -0.05
C ALA A 338 -3.22 -7.12 -0.69
N VAL A 339 -2.92 -6.75 -1.93
CA VAL A 339 -1.80 -7.31 -2.69
C VAL A 339 -1.10 -6.22 -3.48
N ILE A 340 0.18 -6.43 -3.76
CA ILE A 340 0.99 -5.54 -4.59
C ILE A 340 1.37 -6.25 -5.87
N ARG A 341 1.21 -5.58 -7.00
CA ARG A 341 1.61 -6.07 -8.32
C ARG A 341 2.99 -5.53 -8.63
N PHE A 342 4.00 -6.39 -8.73
CA PHE A 342 5.33 -5.94 -9.14
C PHE A 342 5.42 -5.67 -10.65
N SER A 343 4.35 -5.78 -11.43
CA SER A 343 4.32 -5.27 -12.81
C SER A 343 4.57 -3.78 -12.88
N ASP A 344 3.94 -3.03 -11.99
CA ASP A 344 3.81 -1.57 -12.00
C ASP A 344 3.86 -0.97 -10.58
N GLY A 345 4.01 -1.80 -9.55
CA GLY A 345 4.04 -1.37 -8.16
C GLY A 345 2.65 -1.01 -7.61
N ASP A 346 1.57 -1.27 -8.35
CA ASP A 346 0.21 -0.90 -7.95
C ASP A 346 -0.37 -1.85 -6.89
N ALA A 347 -1.38 -1.37 -6.15
CA ALA A 347 -2.05 -2.13 -5.10
C ALA A 347 -3.48 -2.48 -5.50
N THR A 348 -3.93 -3.68 -5.13
CA THR A 348 -5.32 -4.11 -5.32
C THR A 348 -5.71 -5.11 -4.23
N ASP A 349 -6.89 -5.71 -4.33
CA ASP A 349 -7.34 -6.75 -3.44
C ASP A 349 -7.77 -8.02 -4.18
N VAL A 350 -7.54 -9.16 -3.55
CA VAL A 350 -7.90 -10.47 -4.11
C VAL A 350 -8.43 -11.40 -3.03
N ARG A 351 -9.31 -12.34 -3.42
CA ARG A 351 -9.89 -13.32 -2.48
C ARG A 351 -8.82 -14.28 -1.95
N ALA A 352 -8.64 -14.29 -0.63
CA ALA A 352 -7.57 -15.01 0.05
C ALA A 352 -7.62 -16.54 -0.18
N ALA A 353 -8.82 -17.11 -0.26
CA ALA A 353 -9.00 -18.56 -0.31
C ALA A 353 -8.83 -19.18 -1.70
N THR A 354 -8.97 -18.40 -2.78
CA THR A 354 -9.12 -18.94 -4.14
C THR A 354 -8.07 -18.45 -5.14
N ALA A 355 -7.26 -17.44 -4.79
CA ALA A 355 -6.25 -16.92 -5.71
C ALA A 355 -5.04 -17.86 -5.74
N ALA A 356 -4.86 -18.59 -6.85
CA ALA A 356 -3.80 -19.59 -7.00
C ALA A 356 -2.47 -19.04 -7.56
N SER A 357 -2.48 -17.84 -8.13
CA SER A 357 -1.32 -17.23 -8.82
C SER A 357 -0.84 -15.96 -8.09
N VAL A 358 -0.72 -16.03 -6.77
CA VAL A 358 -0.24 -14.93 -5.93
C VAL A 358 0.92 -15.43 -5.09
N TYR A 359 2.04 -14.69 -5.12
CA TYR A 359 3.31 -15.06 -4.52
C TYR A 359 3.39 -14.60 -3.06
N THR A 360 4.09 -15.36 -2.23
CA THR A 360 4.40 -14.98 -0.84
C THR A 360 5.90 -14.87 -0.66
N ARG A 361 6.38 -13.65 -0.42
CA ARG A 361 7.73 -13.38 0.09
C ARG A 361 7.63 -13.13 1.59
N CYS A 362 8.28 -13.96 2.39
CA CYS A 362 8.25 -13.77 3.83
C CYS A 362 9.20 -12.64 4.27
N VAL A 363 8.80 -11.94 5.33
CA VAL A 363 9.57 -10.90 6.01
C VAL A 363 9.69 -11.22 7.49
N ARG A 364 10.71 -10.69 8.14
CA ARG A 364 10.82 -10.60 9.59
C ARG A 364 11.48 -9.29 10.00
N ASP A 365 11.26 -8.89 11.23
CA ASP A 365 11.98 -7.76 11.83
C ASP A 365 13.43 -8.13 12.13
N LEU A 366 14.33 -7.18 11.90
CA LEU A 366 15.68 -7.26 12.43
C LEU A 366 15.67 -6.94 13.95
N PRO A 367 16.44 -7.71 14.75
CA PRO A 367 16.54 -7.51 16.19
C PRO A 367 17.21 -6.20 16.59
#